data_AF-A0A6I3ZEW9-F1
#
_entry.id   AF-A0A6I3ZEW9-F1
#
_cell.length_a   1.000
_cell.length_b   1.000
_cell.length_c   1.000
_cell.angle_alpha   90.00
_cell.angle_beta   90.00
_cell.angle_gamma   90.00
#
_symmetry.space_group_name_H-M   'P 1'
#
loop_
_entity.id
_entity.type
_entity.pdbx_description
1 polymer ?
#
loop_
_entity_poly.entity_id
_entity_poly.type
_entity_poly.pdbx_seq_one_letter_code
_entity_poly.pdbx_strand_id
1 'polypeptide(L)'
;MLPSMRETGRRAAPVPIPSHATGTRRTVRPGGVSGRPRVDTRPRPAHRADLAQSRLFAVLLLDEIADLEDQMTLLERRSRRAHGTATAESESPSDALLALRRRLVEVQRMLDALRRRFLNEGDSLRVI
;
A
#
# COMPACT_ATOMS: atom_id res chain seq x y z
N MET A 1 57.80 -32.85 19.22
CA MET A 1 58.24 -31.53 18.72
C MET A 1 58.01 -31.48 17.22
N LEU A 2 57.09 -30.63 16.74
CA LEU A 2 56.85 -30.18 15.36
C LEU A 2 55.74 -29.09 15.42
N PRO A 3 55.64 -28.17 14.45
CA PRO A 3 55.58 -26.72 14.71
C PRO A 3 54.22 -26.07 14.41
N SER A 4 54.00 -24.93 15.06
CA SER A 4 52.91 -23.98 14.81
C SER A 4 52.92 -23.51 13.35
N MET A 5 51.88 -23.86 12.60
CA MET A 5 51.61 -23.29 11.28
C MET A 5 50.83 -21.99 11.44
N ARG A 6 51.52 -20.87 11.18
CA ARG A 6 50.94 -19.55 10.99
C ARG A 6 50.17 -19.54 9.67
N GLU A 7 48.87 -19.34 9.77
CA GLU A 7 47.96 -19.12 8.65
C GLU A 7 48.18 -17.68 8.13
N THR A 8 49.01 -17.54 7.09
CA THR A 8 49.22 -16.25 6.42
C THR A 8 48.18 -16.10 5.31
N GLY A 9 47.18 -15.25 5.58
CA GLY A 9 46.16 -14.85 4.63
C GLY A 9 46.78 -14.27 3.35
N ARG A 10 46.49 -14.91 2.22
CA ARG A 10 46.80 -14.39 0.89
C ARG A 10 45.99 -13.12 0.64
N ARG A 11 46.58 -11.95 0.91
CA ARG A 11 46.09 -10.66 0.41
C ARG A 11 46.22 -10.65 -1.12
N ALA A 12 45.09 -10.56 -1.81
CA ALA A 12 45.04 -10.36 -3.25
C ALA A 12 45.77 -9.06 -3.62
N ALA A 13 46.70 -9.15 -4.58
CA ALA A 13 47.40 -8.00 -5.12
C ALA A 13 46.43 -7.08 -5.92
N PRO A 14 46.65 -5.76 -5.96
CA PRO A 14 45.77 -4.85 -6.70
C PRO A 14 45.89 -5.10 -8.21
N VAL A 15 44.76 -5.30 -8.88
CA VAL A 15 44.68 -5.38 -10.34
C VAL A 15 44.75 -3.96 -10.91
N PRO A 16 45.64 -3.67 -11.89
CA PRO A 16 45.69 -2.36 -12.54
C PRO A 16 44.49 -2.16 -13.46
N ILE A 17 43.74 -1.07 -13.25
CA ILE A 17 42.63 -0.66 -14.11
C ILE A 17 43.22 0.04 -15.36
N PRO A 18 42.91 -0.40 -16.59
CA PRO A 18 43.36 0.28 -17.80
C PRO A 18 42.70 1.68 -17.93
N SER A 19 43.55 2.70 -18.01
CA SER A 19 43.20 4.11 -18.09
C SER A 19 42.87 4.53 -19.52
N HIS A 20 41.65 4.25 -19.98
CA HIS A 20 41.08 4.87 -21.18
C HIS A 20 39.63 5.29 -20.94
N ALA A 21 39.42 6.08 -19.89
CA ALA A 21 38.24 6.94 -19.82
C ALA A 21 38.64 8.31 -20.37
N THR A 22 38.38 8.55 -21.65
CA THR A 22 38.21 9.90 -22.19
C THR A 22 37.00 10.51 -21.50
N GLY A 23 37.23 11.02 -20.29
CA GLY A 23 36.24 11.74 -19.53
C GLY A 23 35.96 13.07 -20.24
N THR A 24 34.81 13.18 -20.88
CA THR A 24 34.12 14.47 -20.98
C THR A 24 33.76 14.90 -19.56
N ARG A 25 34.75 15.47 -18.87
CA ARG A 25 34.61 16.08 -17.55
C ARG A 25 33.79 17.36 -17.75
N ARG A 26 32.47 17.20 -17.82
CA ARG A 26 31.52 18.31 -17.72
C ARG A 26 31.73 18.92 -16.33
N THR A 27 32.45 20.04 -16.28
CA THR A 27 32.62 20.83 -15.08
C THR A 27 31.26 21.39 -14.69
N VAL A 28 30.57 20.71 -13.77
CA VAL A 28 29.40 21.28 -13.11
C VAL A 28 29.93 22.40 -12.21
N ARG A 29 29.79 23.63 -12.69
CA ARG A 29 29.98 24.86 -11.91
C ARG A 29 29.13 24.76 -10.64
N PRO A 30 29.68 24.96 -9.42
CA PRO A 30 28.86 25.00 -8.23
C PRO A 30 28.14 26.35 -8.20
N GLY A 31 27.07 26.44 -8.98
CA GLY A 31 26.19 27.59 -9.03
C GLY A 31 25.04 27.39 -8.07
N GLY A 32 25.11 28.07 -6.92
CA GLY A 32 23.94 28.61 -6.23
C GLY A 32 23.04 27.62 -5.51
N VAL A 33 23.21 27.57 -4.19
CA VAL A 33 22.15 27.53 -3.18
C VAL A 33 20.92 26.67 -3.54
N SER A 34 20.91 25.47 -2.97
CA SER A 34 19.74 24.73 -2.49
C SER A 34 18.43 25.54 -2.46
N GLY A 35 17.75 25.60 -3.60
CA GLY A 35 16.31 25.79 -3.61
C GLY A 35 15.70 24.47 -3.18
N ARG A 36 15.30 24.37 -1.90
CA ARG A 36 14.35 23.33 -1.48
C ARG A 36 13.27 23.24 -2.57
N PRO A 37 12.94 22.05 -3.11
CA PRO A 37 11.77 21.95 -3.95
C PRO A 37 10.62 22.48 -3.10
N ARG A 38 10.07 23.64 -3.49
CA ARG A 38 8.84 24.13 -2.87
C ARG A 38 7.87 23.00 -3.08
N VAL A 39 7.49 22.32 -1.99
CA VAL A 39 6.43 21.33 -2.03
C VAL A 39 5.25 22.08 -2.58
N ASP A 40 4.94 21.81 -3.85
CA ASP A 40 3.80 22.42 -4.50
C ASP A 40 2.59 21.84 -3.75
N THR A 41 2.02 22.64 -2.85
CA THR A 41 0.88 22.24 -2.00
C THR A 41 -0.42 22.19 -2.80
N ARG A 42 -0.36 22.54 -4.09
CA ARG A 42 -1.48 22.44 -5.00
C ARG A 42 -1.73 20.96 -5.33
N PRO A 43 -2.99 20.49 -5.22
CA PRO A 43 -3.34 19.15 -5.65
C PRO A 43 -2.95 18.99 -7.12
N ARG A 44 -1.95 18.14 -7.39
CA ARG A 44 -1.58 17.80 -8.76
C ARG A 44 -2.69 16.91 -9.33
N PRO A 45 -3.16 17.16 -10.56
CA PRO A 45 -4.11 16.25 -11.20
C PRO A 45 -3.56 14.82 -11.20
N ALA A 46 -4.45 13.86 -10.89
CA ALA A 46 -4.09 12.45 -10.79
C ALA A 46 -3.50 11.94 -12.12
N HIS A 47 -2.41 11.17 -12.04
CA HIS A 47 -1.82 10.59 -13.24
C HIS A 47 -2.75 9.49 -13.80
N ARG A 48 -2.74 9.26 -15.13
CA ARG A 48 -3.60 8.25 -15.76
C ARG A 48 -3.41 6.84 -15.19
N ALA A 49 -2.18 6.51 -14.78
CA ALA A 49 -1.87 5.26 -14.10
C ALA A 49 -2.59 5.17 -12.73
N ASP A 50 -2.55 6.25 -11.94
CA ASP A 50 -3.22 6.32 -10.64
C ASP A 50 -4.74 6.17 -10.79
N LEU A 51 -5.32 6.71 -11.88
CA LEU A 51 -6.74 6.52 -12.22
C LEU A 51 -7.08 5.08 -12.61
N ALA A 52 -6.22 4.40 -13.35
CA ALA A 52 -6.43 2.99 -13.68
C ALA A 52 -6.31 2.11 -12.41
N GLN A 53 -5.32 2.40 -11.57
CA GLN A 53 -5.13 1.71 -10.30
C GLN A 53 -6.29 1.95 -9.33
N SER A 54 -6.79 3.18 -9.22
CA SER A 54 -7.93 3.49 -8.34
C SER A 54 -9.20 2.76 -8.77
N ARG A 55 -9.43 2.56 -10.07
CA ARG A 55 -10.55 1.73 -10.56
C ARG A 55 -10.39 0.26 -10.14
N LEU A 56 -9.19 -0.30 -10.25
CA LEU A 56 -8.93 -1.67 -9.80
C LEU A 56 -9.17 -1.80 -8.28
N PHE A 57 -8.66 -0.86 -7.49
CA PHE A 57 -8.90 -0.86 -6.05
C PHE A 57 -10.38 -0.71 -5.69
N ALA A 58 -11.14 0.09 -6.45
CA ALA A 58 -12.57 0.23 -6.23
C ALA A 58 -13.32 -1.10 -6.42
N VAL A 59 -12.95 -1.90 -7.43
CA VAL A 59 -13.52 -3.24 -7.64
C VAL A 59 -13.21 -4.14 -6.45
N LEU A 60 -11.95 -4.22 -6.03
CA LEU A 60 -11.55 -5.06 -4.89
C LEU A 60 -12.26 -4.68 -3.58
N LEU A 61 -12.46 -3.39 -3.33
CA LEU A 61 -13.17 -2.92 -2.14
C LEU A 61 -14.68 -3.24 -2.18
N LEU A 62 -15.29 -3.24 -3.38
CA LEU A 62 -16.69 -3.63 -3.54
C LEU A 62 -16.86 -5.14 -3.35
N ASP A 63 -15.93 -5.94 -3.88
CA ASP A 63 -15.94 -7.39 -3.67
C ASP A 63 -15.77 -7.73 -2.18
N GLU A 64 -14.82 -7.09 -1.49
CA GLU A 64 -14.64 -7.24 -0.03
C GLU A 64 -15.90 -6.84 0.76
N ILE A 65 -16.61 -5.78 0.35
CA ILE A 65 -17.89 -5.40 0.99
C ILE A 65 -18.91 -6.53 0.85
N ALA A 66 -19.06 -7.10 -0.35
CA ALA A 66 -19.98 -8.21 -0.58
C ALA A 66 -19.60 -9.44 0.27
N ASP A 67 -18.31 -9.79 0.31
CA ASP A 67 -17.81 -10.90 1.12
C ASP A 67 -18.08 -10.71 2.62
N LEU A 68 -17.92 -9.49 3.14
CA LEU A 68 -18.20 -9.16 4.54
C LEU A 68 -19.71 -9.27 4.86
N GLU A 69 -20.58 -8.81 3.96
CA GLU A 69 -22.03 -8.92 4.09
C GLU A 69 -22.50 -10.38 4.09
N ASP A 70 -21.91 -11.21 3.23
CA ASP A 70 -22.18 -12.65 3.18
C ASP A 70 -21.72 -13.35 4.47
N GLN A 71 -20.53 -13.03 4.97
CA GLN A 71 -20.03 -13.55 6.24
C GLN A 71 -20.93 -13.19 7.42
N MET A 72 -21.39 -11.93 7.48
CA MET A 72 -22.36 -11.49 8.49
C MET A 72 -23.66 -12.30 8.40
N THR A 73 -24.20 -12.46 7.19
CA THR A 73 -25.44 -13.23 6.96
C THR A 73 -25.29 -14.69 7.42
N LEU A 74 -24.16 -15.33 7.11
CA LEU A 74 -23.88 -16.71 7.53
C LEU A 74 -23.75 -16.82 9.06
N LEU A 75 -23.07 -15.87 9.69
CA LEU A 75 -22.88 -15.84 11.13
C LEU A 75 -24.20 -15.61 11.86
N GLU A 76 -25.05 -14.69 11.39
CA GLU A 76 -26.39 -14.44 11.93
C GLU A 76 -27.28 -15.68 11.81
N ARG A 77 -27.26 -16.37 10.66
CA ARG A 77 -28.00 -17.62 10.47
C ARG A 77 -27.52 -18.72 11.41
N ARG A 78 -26.20 -18.85 11.62
CA ARG A 78 -25.62 -19.80 12.57
C ARG A 78 -26.02 -19.46 14.00
N SER A 79 -25.94 -18.19 14.38
CA SER A 79 -26.37 -17.69 15.69
C SER A 79 -27.82 -18.05 15.95
N ARG A 80 -28.76 -17.69 15.05
CA ARG A 80 -30.19 -18.02 15.19
C ARG A 80 -30.44 -19.52 15.38
N ARG A 81 -29.73 -20.38 14.65
CA ARG A 81 -29.84 -21.85 14.82
C ARG A 81 -29.37 -22.33 16.19
N ALA A 82 -28.28 -21.76 16.71
CA ALA A 82 -27.77 -22.10 18.04
C ALA A 82 -28.70 -21.60 19.17
N HIS A 83 -29.31 -20.42 19.00
CA HIS A 83 -30.29 -19.87 19.95
C HIS A 83 -31.61 -20.65 19.93
N GLY A 84 -32.02 -21.21 18.79
CA GLY A 84 -33.17 -22.13 18.74
C GLY A 84 -32.99 -23.39 19.59
N THR A 85 -31.74 -23.73 19.96
CA THR A 85 -31.41 -24.88 20.82
C THR A 85 -31.07 -24.50 22.26
N ALA A 86 -30.85 -23.21 22.56
CA ALA A 86 -30.45 -22.72 23.89
C ALA A 86 -31.53 -21.79 24.46
N THR A 87 -32.05 -22.09 25.65
CA THR A 87 -33.05 -21.26 26.34
C THR A 87 -32.53 -19.84 26.55
N ALA A 88 -33.37 -18.87 26.18
CA ALA A 88 -33.06 -17.46 25.97
C ALA A 88 -32.42 -16.76 27.17
N GLU A 89 -31.13 -16.43 27.05
CA GLU A 89 -30.46 -15.42 27.86
C GLU A 89 -29.90 -14.33 26.93
N SER A 90 -30.45 -13.12 27.07
CA SER A 90 -29.98 -11.80 26.62
C SER A 90 -29.08 -11.73 25.37
N GLU A 91 -29.71 -11.49 24.22
CA GLU A 91 -29.13 -11.32 22.88
C GLU A 91 -28.14 -10.14 22.79
N SER A 92 -26.88 -10.38 23.14
CA SER A 92 -25.79 -9.51 22.72
C SER A 92 -25.27 -9.98 21.35
N PRO A 93 -25.09 -9.11 20.35
CA PRO A 93 -24.48 -9.51 19.08
C PRO A 93 -23.09 -10.08 19.36
N SER A 94 -22.80 -11.27 18.82
CA SER A 94 -21.50 -11.93 19.03
C SER A 94 -20.35 -11.00 18.67
N ASP A 95 -19.25 -11.04 19.42
CA ASP A 95 -18.06 -10.20 19.16
C ASP A 95 -17.56 -10.31 17.71
N ALA A 96 -17.66 -11.50 17.11
CA ALA A 96 -17.32 -11.72 15.70
C ALA A 96 -18.18 -10.88 14.74
N LEU A 97 -19.48 -10.73 15.02
CA LEU A 97 -20.40 -9.92 14.22
C LEU A 97 -20.09 -8.42 14.39
N LEU A 98 -19.74 -7.99 15.60
CA LEU A 98 -19.28 -6.62 15.84
C LEU A 98 -17.96 -6.32 15.12
N ALA A 99 -17.03 -7.27 15.10
CA ALA A 99 -15.78 -7.15 14.35
C ALA A 99 -16.02 -7.00 12.84
N LEU A 100 -16.89 -7.84 12.27
CA LEU A 100 -17.29 -7.74 10.86
C LEU A 100 -17.94 -6.40 10.53
N ARG A 101 -18.85 -5.91 11.37
CA ARG A 101 -19.48 -4.58 11.19
C ARG A 101 -18.45 -3.45 11.20
N ARG A 102 -17.47 -3.50 12.12
CA ARG A 102 -16.39 -2.51 12.16
C ARG A 102 -15.55 -2.55 10.88
N ARG A 103 -15.24 -3.75 10.40
CA ARG A 103 -14.49 -3.96 9.17
C ARG A 103 -15.25 -3.44 7.95
N LEU A 104 -16.54 -3.72 7.84
CA LEU A 104 -17.40 -3.22 6.76
C LEU A 104 -17.37 -1.69 6.68
N VAL A 105 -17.51 -1.01 7.82
CA VAL A 105 -17.44 0.46 7.89
C VAL A 105 -16.06 0.98 7.48
N GLU A 106 -14.98 0.29 7.83
CA GLU A 106 -13.62 0.65 7.42
C GLU A 106 -13.46 0.57 5.90
N VAL A 107 -13.88 -0.53 5.29
CA VAL A 107 -13.77 -0.75 3.83
C VAL A 107 -14.62 0.26 3.07
N GLN A 108 -15.84 0.56 3.55
CA GLN A 108 -16.69 1.63 3.00
C GLN A 108 -16.00 3.00 3.05
N ARG A 109 -15.35 3.35 4.18
CA ARG A 109 -14.59 4.60 4.30
C ARG A 109 -13.40 4.65 3.35
N MET A 110 -12.71 3.53 3.13
CA MET A 110 -11.62 3.45 2.16
C MET A 110 -12.13 3.68 0.74
N LEU A 111 -13.26 3.08 0.38
CA LEU A 111 -13.89 3.26 -0.93
C LEU A 111 -14.33 4.72 -1.14
N ASP A 112 -14.94 5.33 -0.13
CA ASP A 112 -15.34 6.74 -0.18
C ASP A 112 -14.13 7.67 -0.32
N ALA A 113 -13.06 7.42 0.43
CA ALA A 113 -11.83 8.20 0.33
C ALA A 113 -11.20 8.07 -1.07
N LEU A 114 -11.21 6.88 -1.64
CA LEU A 114 -10.72 6.61 -2.99
C LEU A 114 -11.55 7.37 -4.04
N ARG A 115 -12.88 7.31 -3.93
CA ARG A 115 -13.80 8.01 -4.82
C ARG A 115 -13.61 9.52 -4.76
N ARG A 116 -13.53 10.09 -3.55
CA ARG A 116 -13.30 11.54 -3.34
C ARG A 116 -12.00 12.04 -3.97
N ARG A 117 -10.96 11.21 -3.99
CA ARG A 117 -9.63 11.57 -4.52
C ARG A 117 -9.50 11.41 -6.04
N PHE A 118 -10.32 10.59 -6.68
CA PHE A 118 -10.08 10.22 -8.09
C PHE A 118 -11.29 10.39 -9.02
N LEU A 119 -12.53 10.40 -8.52
CA LEU A 119 -13.69 10.69 -9.36
C LEU A 119 -13.85 12.20 -9.62
N ASN A 120 -13.48 13.07 -8.67
CA ASN A 120 -13.60 14.52 -8.85
C ASN A 120 -12.60 15.07 -9.89
N GLU A 121 -11.37 14.56 -9.92
CA GLU A 121 -10.38 14.90 -10.96
C GLU A 121 -10.73 14.34 -12.35
N GLY A 122 -11.42 13.19 -12.42
CA GLY A 122 -11.73 12.51 -13.67
C GLY A 122 -12.74 13.25 -14.56
N ASP A 123 -13.70 13.95 -13.96
CA ASP A 123 -14.68 14.76 -14.69
C ASP A 123 -14.12 16.10 -15.16
N SER A 124 -13.10 16.65 -14.50
CA SER A 124 -12.45 17.91 -14.91
C SER A 124 -11.69 17.79 -16.23
N LEU A 125 -11.35 16.58 -16.69
CA LEU A 125 -10.73 16.32 -18.00
C LEU A 125 -11.75 16.07 -19.12
N ARG A 126 -13.05 16.19 -18.82
CA ARG A 126 -14.17 16.09 -19.79
C ARG A 126 -14.82 17.45 -20.03
N VAL A 127 -14.01 18.49 -20.26
CA VAL A 127 -14.50 19.73 -20.89
C VAL A 127 -13.64 19.98 -22.11
N ILE A 128 -14.33 20.06 -23.25
CA ILE A 128 -13.85 20.06 -24.63
C ILE A 128 -13.36 21.45 -24.99
#